data_AF-A0A2G3K414-F1
#
_entry.id   AF-A0A2G3K414-F1
#
_cell.length_a   1.000
_cell.length_b   1.000
_cell.length_c   1.000
_cell.angle_alpha   90.00
_cell.angle_beta   90.00
_cell.angle_gamma   90.00
#
_symmetry.space_group_name_H-M   'P 1'
#
loop_
_entity.id
_entity.type
_entity.pdbx_description
1 polymer ?
#
loop_
_entity_poly.entity_id
_entity_poly.type
_entity_poly.pdbx_seq_one_letter_code
_entity_poly.pdbx_strand_id
1 'polypeptide(L)'
;MIKSSLFASEEREAKLDQLGDALKVLGTHVDFAALAADIDRAAPRPSRARGGRPPFPTELMVRVLLVQQLFNLSDEQMEFQLLDRLSFQRFVGLRSSSQIPDRTTIWTFK
;
A
#
# COMPACT_ATOMS: atom_id res chain seq x y z
N MET A 1 20.44 21.83 -17.62
CA MET A 1 19.71 21.35 -18.81
C MET A 1 18.84 20.18 -18.38
N ILE A 2 17.53 20.23 -18.62
CA ILE A 2 16.59 19.14 -18.27
C ILE A 2 16.83 17.99 -19.26
N LYS A 3 17.08 16.77 -18.77
CA LYS A 3 17.26 15.57 -19.60
C LYS A 3 15.92 14.81 -19.65
N SER A 4 15.44 14.49 -20.85
CA SER A 4 14.31 13.60 -21.07
C SER A 4 14.80 12.16 -21.33
N SER A 5 14.12 11.17 -20.75
CA SER A 5 14.38 9.74 -20.94
C SER A 5 13.05 9.01 -21.06
N LEU A 6 13.01 7.98 -21.92
CA LEU A 6 11.87 7.05 -22.02
C LEU A 6 11.72 6.20 -20.76
N PHE A 7 12.79 6.06 -19.96
CA PHE A 7 12.86 5.24 -18.75
C PHE A 7 12.98 6.10 -17.49
N ALA A 8 12.49 7.35 -17.54
CA ALA A 8 12.64 8.29 -16.43
C ALA A 8 12.00 7.79 -15.11
N SER A 9 10.97 6.94 -15.17
CA SER A 9 10.39 6.25 -14.00
C SER A 9 11.36 5.25 -13.38
N GLU A 10 11.87 4.33 -14.19
CA GLU A 10 12.77 3.24 -13.81
C GLU A 10 14.09 3.80 -13.28
N GLU A 11 14.64 4.84 -13.92
CA GLU A 11 15.85 5.52 -13.46
C GLU A 11 15.66 6.15 -12.07
N ARG A 12 14.51 6.78 -11.81
CA ARG A 12 14.17 7.34 -10.49
C ARG A 12 14.00 6.23 -9.45
N GLU A 13 13.37 5.12 -9.81
CA GLU A 13 13.21 3.95 -8.92
C GLU A 13 14.55 3.31 -8.56
N ALA A 14 15.43 3.10 -9.55
CA ALA A 14 16.76 2.57 -9.32
C ALA A 14 17.57 3.49 -8.39
N LYS A 15 17.43 4.81 -8.56
CA LYS A 15 18.05 5.79 -7.67
C LYS A 15 17.48 5.74 -6.25
N LEU A 16 16.16 5.58 -6.09
CA LEU A 16 15.54 5.42 -4.78
C LEU A 16 16.05 4.15 -4.07
N ASP A 17 16.19 3.05 -4.81
CA ASP A 17 16.73 1.80 -4.27
C ASP A 17 18.17 1.95 -3.77
N GLN A 18 19.00 2.76 -4.46
CA GLN A 18 20.36 3.08 -4.01
C GLN A 18 20.41 3.98 -2.78
N LEU A 19 19.44 4.89 -2.62
CA LEU A 19 19.37 5.78 -1.45
C LEU A 19 18.86 5.08 -0.19
N GLY A 20 18.23 3.92 -0.33
CA GLY A 20 17.68 3.14 0.77
C GLY A 20 16.22 3.47 1.03
N ASP A 21 15.32 2.67 0.46
CA ASP A 21 13.89 2.75 0.72
C ASP A 21 13.56 2.02 2.04
N ALA A 22 13.33 2.78 3.11
CA ALA A 22 13.03 2.24 4.43
C ALA A 22 11.78 1.36 4.45
N LEU A 23 10.77 1.65 3.63
CA LEU A 23 9.57 0.82 3.53
C LEU A 23 9.88 -0.50 2.83
N LYS A 24 10.73 -0.50 1.81
CA LYS A 24 11.21 -1.73 1.17
C LYS A 24 11.95 -2.62 2.17
N VAL A 25 12.81 -2.05 3.02
CA VAL A 25 13.53 -2.77 4.08
C VAL A 25 12.55 -3.32 5.12
N LEU A 26 11.56 -2.54 5.55
CA LEU A 26 10.50 -3.02 6.45
C LEU A 26 9.75 -4.22 5.83
N GLY A 27 9.48 -4.14 4.53
CA GLY A 27 8.88 -5.20 3.73
C GLY A 27 9.63 -6.54 3.77
N THR A 28 10.95 -6.51 3.94
CA THR A 28 11.78 -7.73 4.00
C THR A 28 11.85 -8.35 5.39
N HIS A 29 11.52 -7.60 6.44
CA HIS A 29 11.64 -8.06 7.82
C HIS A 29 10.33 -8.51 8.45
N VAL A 30 9.19 -8.16 7.84
CA VAL A 30 7.86 -8.50 8.36
C VAL A 30 7.17 -9.48 7.43
N ASP A 31 6.75 -10.61 7.98
CA ASP A 31 5.87 -11.55 7.28
C ASP A 31 4.42 -11.03 7.31
N PHE A 32 4.12 -10.15 6.35
CA PHE A 32 2.79 -9.56 6.22
C PHE A 32 1.71 -10.60 5.86
N ALA A 33 2.07 -11.68 5.18
CA ALA A 33 1.12 -12.73 4.83
C ALA A 33 0.67 -13.49 6.08
N ALA A 34 1.61 -13.84 6.97
CA ALA A 34 1.30 -14.43 8.26
C ALA A 34 0.47 -13.48 9.13
N LEU A 35 0.87 -12.21 9.22
CA LEU A 35 0.13 -11.19 9.98
C LEU A 35 -1.30 -11.00 9.45
N ALA A 36 -1.48 -10.98 8.13
CA ALA A 36 -2.80 -10.89 7.51
C ALA A 36 -3.67 -12.10 7.84
N ALA A 37 -3.10 -13.31 7.80
CA ALA A 37 -3.82 -14.53 8.15
C ALA A 37 -4.28 -14.54 9.62
N ASP A 38 -3.45 -14.05 10.54
CA ASP A 38 -3.81 -13.91 11.94
C ASP A 38 -4.90 -12.85 12.15
N ILE A 39 -4.84 -11.73 11.43
CA ILE A 39 -5.89 -10.69 11.45
C ILE A 39 -7.21 -11.23 10.90
N ASP A 40 -7.19 -11.95 9.78
CA ASP A 40 -8.40 -12.55 9.20
C ASP A 40 -9.03 -13.58 10.15
N ARG A 41 -8.21 -14.28 10.96
CA ARG A 41 -8.69 -15.19 12.00
C ARG A 41 -9.29 -14.45 13.20
N ALA A 42 -8.65 -13.37 13.63
CA ALA A 42 -9.07 -12.60 14.81
C ALA A 42 -10.27 -11.69 14.55
N ALA A 43 -10.38 -11.14 13.33
CA ALA A 43 -11.42 -10.19 12.90
C ALA A 43 -12.00 -10.62 11.54
N PRO A 44 -12.79 -11.71 11.50
CA PRO A 44 -13.31 -12.25 10.26
C PRO A 44 -14.22 -11.23 9.56
N ARG A 45 -14.03 -11.09 8.25
CA ARG A 45 -14.79 -10.14 7.43
C ARG A 45 -16.06 -10.78 6.85
N PRO A 46 -17.12 -9.98 6.58
CA PRO A 46 -18.35 -10.49 6.01
C PRO A 46 -18.12 -11.26 4.71
N SER A 47 -18.90 -12.32 4.50
CA SER A 47 -18.69 -13.19 3.34
C SER A 47 -18.94 -12.47 2.01
N ARG A 48 -18.20 -12.89 0.98
CA ARG A 48 -18.29 -12.39 -0.40
C ARG A 48 -19.60 -12.79 -1.10
N ALA A 49 -20.51 -13.50 -0.42
CA ALA A 49 -21.70 -14.10 -1.01
C ALA A 49 -22.75 -13.09 -1.50
N ARG A 50 -22.71 -11.83 -1.04
CA ARG A 50 -23.69 -10.80 -1.41
C ARG A 50 -23.40 -10.05 -2.71
N GLY A 51 -22.37 -10.44 -3.46
CA GLY A 51 -21.98 -9.75 -4.69
C GLY A 51 -21.39 -8.36 -4.43
N GLY A 52 -20.95 -7.68 -5.49
CA GLY A 52 -20.27 -6.37 -5.42
C GLY A 52 -18.78 -6.44 -5.73
N ARG A 53 -18.10 -5.30 -5.64
CA ARG A 53 -16.65 -5.21 -5.86
C ARG A 53 -15.92 -6.03 -4.79
N PRO A 54 -14.99 -6.93 -5.17
CA PRO A 54 -14.20 -7.66 -4.20
C PRO A 54 -13.44 -6.69 -3.28
N PRO A 55 -13.41 -6.94 -1.95
CA PRO A 55 -12.61 -6.13 -1.05
C PRO A 55 -11.12 -6.32 -1.34
N PHE A 56 -10.32 -5.33 -0.96
CA PHE A 56 -8.86 -5.45 -1.03
C PHE A 56 -8.36 -6.58 -0.12
N PRO A 57 -7.23 -7.24 -0.47
CA PRO A 57 -6.61 -8.23 0.41
C PRO A 57 -6.23 -7.65 1.76
N THR A 58 -6.40 -8.43 2.83
CA THR A 58 -6.06 -8.04 4.21
C THR A 58 -4.60 -7.64 4.32
N GLU A 59 -3.68 -8.36 3.69
CA GLU A 59 -2.26 -8.02 3.66
C GLU A 59 -2.00 -6.59 3.15
N LEU A 60 -2.66 -6.22 2.06
CA LEU A 60 -2.55 -4.89 1.47
C LEU A 60 -3.07 -3.84 2.45
N MET A 61 -4.24 -4.07 3.03
CA MET A 61 -4.86 -3.11 3.96
C MET A 61 -4.03 -2.94 5.24
N VAL A 62 -3.39 -4.00 5.72
CA VAL A 62 -2.45 -3.95 6.85
C VAL A 62 -1.24 -3.09 6.52
N ARG A 63 -0.66 -3.26 5.32
CA ARG A 63 0.45 -2.40 4.85
C ARG A 63 0.01 -0.95 4.74
N VAL A 64 -1.21 -0.67 4.25
CA VAL A 64 -1.79 0.68 4.19
C VAL A 64 -1.92 1.29 5.57
N LEU A 65 -2.48 0.57 6.54
CA LEU A 65 -2.60 1.06 7.92
C LEU A 65 -1.23 1.30 8.55
N LEU A 66 -0.24 0.45 8.29
CA LEU A 66 1.11 0.64 8.79
C LEU A 66 1.74 1.94 8.26
N VAL A 67 1.63 2.21 6.96
CA VAL A 67 2.08 3.49 6.38
C VAL A 67 1.31 4.66 7.01
N GLN A 68 0.00 4.53 7.15
CA GLN A 68 -0.83 5.57 7.77
C GLN A 68 -0.34 5.92 9.19
N GLN A 69 -0.02 4.91 10.01
CA GLN A 69 0.48 5.12 11.37
C GLN A 69 1.91 5.69 11.39
N LEU A 70 2.81 5.15 10.56
CA LEU A 70 4.21 5.60 10.51
C LEU A 70 4.36 7.08 10.11
N PHE A 71 3.46 7.57 9.27
CA PHE A 71 3.48 8.95 8.77
C PHE A 71 2.39 9.84 9.38
N ASN A 72 1.65 9.33 10.37
CA ASN A 72 0.56 10.03 11.06
C ASN A 72 -0.46 10.69 10.11
N LEU A 73 -0.94 9.92 9.13
CA LEU A 73 -1.85 10.37 8.08
C LEU A 73 -3.31 10.15 8.46
N SER A 74 -4.19 11.07 8.08
CA SER A 74 -5.64 10.81 8.07
C SER A 74 -6.03 9.81 6.98
N ASP A 75 -7.28 9.33 6.97
CA ASP A 75 -7.76 8.45 5.89
C ASP A 75 -7.77 9.17 4.53
N GLU A 76 -8.12 10.46 4.50
CA GLU A 76 -8.09 11.31 3.29
C GLU A 76 -6.67 11.52 2.79
N GLN A 77 -5.74 11.82 3.70
CA GLN A 77 -4.35 11.97 3.36
C GLN A 77 -3.77 10.65 2.86
N MET A 78 -4.12 9.52 3.47
CA MET A 78 -3.65 8.22 3.02
C MET A 78 -4.10 7.91 1.59
N GLU A 79 -5.36 8.15 1.25
CA GLU A 79 -5.88 8.01 -0.13
C GLU A 79 -5.07 8.87 -1.12
N PHE A 80 -4.90 10.16 -0.82
CA PHE A 80 -4.12 11.06 -1.67
C PHE A 80 -2.67 10.60 -1.83
N GLN A 81 -2.01 10.22 -0.72
CA GLN A 81 -0.61 9.80 -0.76
C GLN A 81 -0.42 8.46 -1.49
N LEU A 82 -1.43 7.57 -1.51
CA LEU A 82 -1.39 6.34 -2.33
C LEU A 82 -1.43 6.63 -3.83
N LEU A 83 -2.02 7.75 -4.25
CA LEU A 83 -2.01 8.18 -5.66
C LEU A 83 -0.70 8.86 -6.06
N ASP A 84 -0.11 9.62 -5.14
CA ASP A 84 1.03 10.50 -5.44
C ASP A 84 2.40 9.84 -5.18
N ARG A 85 2.52 9.03 -4.13
CA ARG A 85 3.82 8.53 -3.66
C ARG A 85 4.14 7.13 -4.16
N LEU A 86 5.12 7.08 -5.06
CA LEU A 86 5.66 5.83 -5.62
C LEU A 86 6.18 4.86 -4.54
N SER A 87 6.86 5.34 -3.50
CA SER A 87 7.36 4.47 -2.42
C SER A 87 6.22 3.77 -1.67
N PHE A 88 5.10 4.46 -1.47
CA PHE A 88 3.92 3.89 -0.82
C PHE A 88 3.28 2.85 -1.72
N GLN A 89 3.07 3.17 -3.00
CA GLN A 89 2.54 2.25 -4.00
C GLN A 89 3.36 0.97 -4.12
N ARG A 90 4.71 1.09 -4.14
CA ARG A 90 5.63 -0.05 -4.16
C ARG A 90 5.47 -0.91 -2.90
N PHE A 91 5.44 -0.27 -1.73
CA PHE A 91 5.37 -0.98 -0.46
C PHE A 91 4.06 -1.75 -0.24
N VAL A 92 2.92 -1.15 -0.61
CA VAL A 92 1.60 -1.79 -0.46
C VAL A 92 1.24 -2.72 -1.62
N GLY A 93 2.08 -2.80 -2.67
CA GLY A 93 1.87 -3.68 -3.81
C GLY A 93 0.91 -3.15 -4.88
N LEU A 94 0.71 -1.83 -4.95
CA LEU A 94 -0.23 -1.17 -5.88
C LEU A 94 0.44 -0.44 -7.06
N ARG A 95 1.76 -0.55 -7.23
CA ARG A 95 2.51 0.12 -8.34
C ARG A 95 1.90 -0.09 -9.72
N SER A 96 1.36 -1.27 -10.00
CA SER A 96 0.77 -1.62 -11.31
C SER A 96 -0.75 -1.65 -11.31
N SER A 97 -1.39 -1.21 -10.23
CA SER A 97 -2.85 -1.19 -10.09
C SER A 97 -3.39 0.21 -10.36
N SER A 98 -4.46 0.31 -11.14
CA SER A 98 -5.25 1.54 -11.26
C SER A 98 -6.22 1.74 -10.10
N GLN A 99 -6.41 0.69 -9.27
CA GLN A 99 -7.33 0.70 -8.13
C GLN A 99 -6.56 0.93 -6.84
N ILE A 100 -7.00 1.92 -6.06
CA ILE A 100 -6.51 2.18 -4.71
C ILE A 100 -7.66 2.13 -3.68
N PRO A 101 -7.38 1.81 -2.42
CA PRO A 101 -8.33 2.00 -1.32
C PRO A 101 -8.62 3.50 -1.12
N ASP A 102 -9.90 3.85 -1.18
CA ASP A 102 -10.35 5.19 -0.81
C ASP A 102 -10.45 5.35 0.72
N ARG A 103 -10.66 6.58 1.17
CA ARG A 103 -10.86 6.95 2.58
C ARG A 103 -11.88 6.05 3.27
N THR A 104 -13.01 5.77 2.62
CA THR A 104 -14.09 4.96 3.17
C THR A 104 -13.70 3.49 3.31
N THR A 105 -12.91 2.97 2.37
CA THR A 105 -12.38 1.60 2.38
C THR A 105 -11.39 1.43 3.53
N ILE A 106 -10.51 2.43 3.73
CA ILE A 106 -9.54 2.44 4.83
C ILE A 106 -10.27 2.50 6.17
N TRP A 107 -11.24 3.41 6.31
CA TRP A 107 -12.06 3.54 7.51
C TRP A 107 -12.81 2.24 7.85
N THR A 108 -13.45 1.62 6.86
CA THR A 108 -14.25 0.39 7.04
C THR A 108 -13.39 -0.82 7.42
N PHE A 109 -12.10 -0.79 7.07
CA PHE A 109 -11.18 -1.88 7.41
C PHE A 109 -10.69 -1.82 8.86
N LYS A 110 -10.57 -0.62 9.45
CA LYS A 110 -10.20 -0.45 10.87
C LYS A 110 -11.24 -1.11 11.79
#